data_AF-A0A2V6SHQ1-F1
#
_entry.id   AF-A0A2V6SHQ1-F1
#
_cell.length_a   1.000
_cell.length_b   1.000
_cell.length_c   1.000
_cell.angle_alpha   90.00
_cell.angle_beta   90.00
_cell.angle_gamma   90.00
#
_symmetry.space_group_name_H-M   'P 1'
#
loop_
_entity.id
_entity.type
_entity.pdbx_description
1 polymer ?
#
loop_
_entity_poly.entity_id
_entity_poly.type
_entity_poly.pdbx_seq_one_letter_code
_entity_poly.pdbx_strand_id
1 'polypeptide(L)'
;MRPTYRKQRIVAAVTVLVALGIATEVRAQRLTIQTWAGVWEDGARAVGDAFAKQAGVEVRYEQQVNTRQGIAKIRAQKDNPQVDVVFSTADALQQAQGDGLLVPINRAGAPNVAALPKQAARETSIDVGYIAFGLAYRKDLSPLEIKRYEDLLDPRLRGRVASPTAQYSSGRWIVQLAVNNGGSEKNVEPAFEFLRKLKPNIATFVVGTDPIKVLQSGEAAVTYLIFSEV
;
A
#
# COMPACT_ATOMS: atom_id res chain seq x y z
N MET A 1 -0.69 -17.53 92.36
CA MET A 1 0.05 -16.45 93.05
C MET A 1 0.60 -15.46 92.02
N ARG A 2 0.20 -14.19 92.13
CA ARG A 2 0.79 -12.98 91.50
C ARG A 2 1.81 -12.38 92.51
N PRO A 3 2.83 -11.55 92.17
CA PRO A 3 2.63 -10.21 91.57
C PRO A 3 3.69 -9.65 90.57
N THR A 4 3.14 -8.95 89.57
CA THR A 4 3.47 -7.60 89.01
C THR A 4 4.79 -6.89 89.32
N TYR A 5 5.33 -6.20 88.29
CA TYR A 5 5.64 -4.74 88.22
C TYR A 5 5.90 -4.33 86.74
N ARG A 6 5.97 -3.05 86.36
CA ARG A 6 4.90 -2.09 86.04
C ARG A 6 5.47 -1.13 84.97
N LYS A 7 4.68 -0.86 83.90
CA LYS A 7 4.62 0.33 83.02
C LYS A 7 5.91 0.96 82.45
N GLN A 8 5.92 1.15 81.13
CA GLN A 8 6.01 2.48 80.50
C GLN A 8 5.54 2.44 79.02
N ARG A 9 4.76 3.45 78.64
CA ARG A 9 4.18 3.66 77.30
C ARG A 9 5.18 4.41 76.45
N ILE A 10 5.43 3.98 75.20
CA ILE A 10 5.73 4.89 74.09
C ILE A 10 5.00 4.37 72.85
N VAL A 11 4.07 5.19 72.37
CA VAL A 11 3.42 5.08 71.06
C VAL A 11 4.41 5.57 70.02
N ALA A 12 4.69 4.77 69.01
CA ALA A 12 5.30 5.25 67.77
C ALA A 12 4.61 4.54 66.60
N ALA A 13 3.61 5.22 66.03
CA ALA A 13 3.03 4.85 64.75
C ALA A 13 4.07 5.13 63.67
N VAL A 14 4.62 4.09 63.07
CA VAL A 14 5.42 4.21 61.84
C VAL A 14 4.45 4.04 60.67
N THR A 15 3.95 5.16 60.16
CA THR A 15 3.24 5.20 58.88
C THR A 15 4.28 5.02 57.79
N VAL A 16 4.42 3.80 57.26
CA VAL A 16 5.18 3.57 56.02
C VAL A 16 4.33 4.10 54.87
N LEU A 17 4.66 5.30 54.39
CA LEU A 17 4.21 5.76 53.08
C LEU A 17 4.97 4.96 52.02
N VAL A 18 4.35 3.88 51.53
CA VAL A 18 4.75 3.26 50.27
C VAL A 18 4.32 4.23 49.18
N ALA A 19 5.24 5.03 48.67
CA ALA A 19 5.07 5.70 47.40
C ALA A 19 5.01 4.60 46.32
N LEU A 20 3.81 4.15 45.97
CA LEU A 20 3.57 3.49 44.68
C LEU A 20 3.86 4.55 43.61
N GLY A 21 5.12 4.63 43.20
CA GLY A 21 5.47 5.15 41.89
C GLY A 21 4.81 4.22 40.89
N ILE A 22 3.62 4.59 40.43
CA ILE A 22 3.12 4.12 39.14
C ILE A 22 4.09 4.74 38.13
N ALA A 23 5.21 4.06 37.90
CA ALA A 23 5.92 4.20 36.66
C ALA A 23 4.91 3.71 35.61
N THR A 24 4.13 4.63 35.05
CA THR A 24 3.59 4.42 33.71
C THR A 24 4.82 4.19 32.86
N GLU A 25 5.16 2.93 32.63
CA GLU A 25 5.94 2.57 31.45
C GLU A 25 5.19 3.23 30.31
N VAL A 26 5.73 4.36 29.83
CA VAL A 26 5.43 4.86 28.52
C VAL A 26 5.98 3.78 27.60
N ARG A 27 5.19 2.72 27.40
CA ARG A 27 5.46 1.72 26.38
C ARG A 27 5.59 2.55 25.13
N ALA A 28 6.79 2.60 24.56
CA ALA A 28 7.02 3.25 23.27
C ALA A 28 5.91 2.74 22.35
N GLN A 29 4.96 3.63 22.04
CA GLN A 29 3.85 3.25 21.19
C GLN A 29 4.48 2.87 19.86
N ARG A 30 4.19 1.66 19.40
CA ARG A 30 4.70 1.15 18.13
C ARG A 30 3.55 1.14 17.16
N LEU A 31 3.77 1.71 15.98
CA LEU A 31 2.88 1.65 14.84
C LEU A 31 3.52 0.78 13.76
N THR A 32 2.77 -0.17 13.21
CA THR A 32 3.20 -0.98 12.08
C THR A 32 2.39 -0.62 10.84
N ILE A 33 3.08 -0.20 9.78
CA ILE A 33 2.52 0.16 8.49
C ILE A 33 2.81 -0.96 7.50
N GLN A 34 1.78 -1.64 7.00
CA GLN A 34 1.92 -2.55 5.86
C GLN A 34 1.98 -1.74 4.56
N THR A 35 2.99 -1.97 3.71
CA THR A 35 3.20 -1.28 2.42
C THR A 35 3.80 -2.24 1.38
N TRP A 36 4.03 -1.80 0.15
CA TRP A 36 4.87 -2.52 -0.82
C TRP A 36 6.33 -2.07 -0.73
N ALA A 37 7.25 -2.89 -1.25
CA ALA A 37 8.66 -2.52 -1.37
C ALA A 37 8.91 -1.40 -2.40
N GLY A 38 10.14 -0.87 -2.41
CA GLY A 38 10.61 0.14 -3.36
C GLY A 38 10.01 1.52 -3.07
N VAL A 39 9.63 2.25 -4.13
CA VAL A 39 9.14 3.64 -4.03
C VAL A 39 7.97 3.82 -3.06
N TRP A 40 7.15 2.78 -2.87
CA TRP A 40 6.02 2.81 -1.94
C TRP A 40 6.46 2.75 -0.48
N GLU A 41 7.52 1.99 -0.17
CA GLU A 41 8.11 1.99 1.16
C GLU A 41 8.87 3.28 1.41
N ASP A 42 9.60 3.80 0.43
CA ASP A 42 10.30 5.08 0.55
C ASP A 42 9.32 6.22 0.87
N GLY A 43 8.18 6.25 0.18
CA GLY A 43 7.09 7.20 0.47
C GLY A 43 6.47 6.98 1.85
N ALA A 44 6.19 5.73 2.23
CA ALA A 44 5.67 5.42 3.56
C ALA A 44 6.66 5.83 4.68
N ARG A 45 7.96 5.63 4.47
CA ARG A 45 9.03 6.03 5.38
C ARG A 45 9.16 7.54 5.52
N ALA A 46 9.09 8.27 4.40
CA ALA A 46 9.16 9.72 4.41
C ALA A 46 8.08 10.35 5.32
N VAL A 47 6.85 9.82 5.28
CA VAL A 47 5.74 10.31 6.11
C VAL A 47 5.78 9.70 7.51
N GLY A 48 5.94 8.38 7.61
CA GLY A 48 5.89 7.65 8.88
C GLY A 48 7.04 8.00 9.82
N ASP A 49 8.26 8.19 9.31
CA ASP A 49 9.41 8.55 10.15
C ASP A 49 9.33 10.02 10.63
N ALA A 50 8.73 10.90 9.83
CA ALA A 50 8.43 12.26 10.24
C ALA A 50 7.39 12.27 11.38
N PHE A 51 6.32 11.48 11.23
CA PHE A 51 5.32 11.28 12.28
C PHE A 51 5.94 10.67 13.55
N ALA A 52 6.79 9.64 13.41
CA ALA A 52 7.50 8.99 14.51
C ALA A 52 8.26 10.00 15.39
N LYS A 53 9.01 10.91 14.74
CA LYS A 53 9.77 11.98 15.42
C LYS A 53 8.85 12.99 16.12
N GLN A 54 7.75 13.37 15.49
CA GLN A 54 6.81 14.36 16.05
C GLN A 54 6.01 13.80 17.23
N ALA A 55 5.55 12.55 17.12
CA ALA A 55 4.70 11.91 18.12
C ALA A 55 5.48 11.15 19.20
N GLY A 56 6.80 10.96 19.03
CA GLY A 56 7.64 10.22 19.98
C GLY A 56 7.33 8.72 19.99
N VAL A 57 7.03 8.14 18.83
CA VAL A 57 6.61 6.74 18.67
C VAL A 57 7.58 5.96 17.77
N GLU A 58 7.60 4.64 17.86
CA GLU A 58 8.33 3.77 16.92
C GLU A 58 7.42 3.46 15.72
N VAL A 59 7.89 3.64 14.49
CA VAL A 59 7.18 3.18 13.29
C VAL A 59 7.95 2.03 12.64
N ARG A 60 7.26 0.92 12.40
CA ARG A 60 7.75 -0.24 11.65
C ARG A 60 7.04 -0.33 10.32
N TYR A 61 7.74 -0.88 9.33
CA TYR A 61 7.23 -1.09 7.99
C TYR A 61 7.26 -2.57 7.70
N GLU A 62 6.15 -3.07 7.17
CA GLU A 62 6.01 -4.46 6.78
C GLU A 62 5.65 -4.55 5.30
N GLN A 63 6.45 -5.29 4.53
CA GLN A 63 6.25 -5.41 3.10
C GLN A 63 5.24 -6.51 2.77
N GLN A 64 4.22 -6.18 1.98
CA GLN A 64 3.38 -7.15 1.29
C GLN A 64 3.96 -7.46 -0.09
N VAL A 65 4.03 -8.75 -0.43
CA VAL A 65 4.49 -9.21 -1.76
C VAL A 65 3.55 -8.74 -2.87
N ASN A 66 2.23 -8.79 -2.59
CA ASN A 66 1.19 -8.24 -3.43
C ASN A 66 -0.07 -7.98 -2.60
N THR A 67 -0.98 -7.18 -3.15
CA THR A 67 -2.24 -6.77 -2.52
C THR A 67 -3.05 -7.94 -1.97
N ARG A 68 -3.18 -9.05 -2.73
CA ARG A 68 -4.01 -10.20 -2.32
C ARG A 68 -3.42 -10.90 -1.10
N GLN A 69 -2.11 -11.12 -1.09
CA GLN A 69 -1.43 -11.74 0.05
C GLN A 69 -1.45 -10.84 1.28
N GLY A 70 -1.30 -9.52 1.10
CA GLY A 70 -1.44 -8.55 2.18
C GLY A 70 -2.81 -8.62 2.85
N ILE A 71 -3.90 -8.52 2.09
CA ILE A 71 -5.26 -8.62 2.66
C ILE A 71 -5.52 -10.00 3.28
N ALA A 72 -5.05 -11.09 2.66
CA ALA A 72 -5.18 -12.42 3.25
C ALA A 72 -4.48 -12.52 4.62
N LYS A 73 -3.31 -11.89 4.79
CA LYS A 73 -2.62 -11.80 6.07
C LYS A 73 -3.43 -11.00 7.09
N ILE A 74 -3.97 -9.84 6.72
CA ILE A 74 -4.83 -9.04 7.61
C ILE A 74 -6.04 -9.86 8.05
N ARG A 75 -6.69 -10.59 7.13
CA ARG A 75 -7.82 -11.48 7.45
C ARG A 75 -7.43 -12.60 8.40
N ALA A 76 -6.26 -13.21 8.22
CA ALA A 76 -5.74 -14.25 9.11
C ALA A 76 -5.41 -13.72 10.51
N GLN A 77 -5.11 -12.42 10.63
CA GLN A 77 -4.76 -11.75 11.89
C GLN A 77 -5.95 -11.03 12.54
N LYS A 78 -7.19 -11.22 12.07
CA LYS A 78 -8.37 -10.46 12.54
C LYS A 78 -8.58 -10.50 14.06
N ASP A 79 -8.25 -11.63 14.69
CA ASP A 79 -8.43 -11.83 16.14
C ASP A 79 -7.19 -11.40 16.96
N ASN A 80 -6.08 -11.09 16.29
CA ASN A 80 -4.86 -10.57 16.90
C ASN A 80 -4.07 -9.68 15.90
N PRO A 81 -4.56 -8.47 15.60
CA PRO A 81 -3.97 -7.61 14.56
C PRO A 81 -2.50 -7.28 14.86
N GLN A 82 -1.65 -7.40 13.84
CA GLN A 82 -0.22 -7.03 13.93
C GLN A 82 0.12 -5.78 13.11
N VAL A 83 -0.82 -5.30 12.30
CA VAL A 83 -0.69 -4.12 11.43
C VAL A 83 -1.69 -3.07 11.90
N ASP A 84 -1.22 -1.85 12.10
CA ASP A 84 -2.04 -0.72 12.55
C ASP A 84 -2.56 0.10 11.35
N VAL A 85 -1.74 0.25 10.31
CA VAL A 85 -2.09 0.97 9.07
C VAL A 85 -1.85 0.07 7.86
N VAL A 86 -2.90 -0.17 7.10
CA VAL A 86 -2.84 -0.95 5.86
C VAL A 86 -2.76 0.00 4.68
N PHE A 87 -1.59 0.15 4.07
CA PHE A 87 -1.46 0.82 2.78
C PHE A 87 -1.69 -0.20 1.66
N SER A 88 -2.77 -0.03 0.92
CA SER A 88 -3.18 -0.97 -0.13
C SER A 88 -4.03 -0.28 -1.20
N THR A 89 -4.48 -1.02 -2.21
CA THR A 89 -5.32 -0.48 -3.29
C THR A 89 -6.77 -0.29 -2.81
N ALA A 90 -7.46 0.71 -3.34
CA ALA A 90 -8.81 1.08 -2.90
C ALA A 90 -9.82 -0.09 -2.94
N ASP A 91 -9.78 -0.91 -3.99
CA ASP A 91 -10.63 -2.09 -4.15
C ASP A 91 -10.34 -3.19 -3.10
N ALA A 92 -9.08 -3.32 -2.67
CA ALA A 92 -8.68 -4.26 -1.65
C ALA A 92 -9.08 -3.79 -0.25
N LEU A 93 -8.97 -2.49 0.02
CA LEU A 93 -9.47 -1.88 1.25
C LEU A 93 -11.00 -1.92 1.32
N GLN A 94 -11.69 -1.78 0.18
CA GLN A 94 -13.15 -1.95 0.11
C GLN A 94 -13.58 -3.39 0.43
N GLN A 95 -12.86 -4.40 -0.08
CA GLN A 95 -13.08 -5.79 0.31
C GLN A 95 -12.82 -6.01 1.81
N ALA A 96 -11.72 -5.49 2.34
CA ALA A 96 -11.39 -5.60 3.76
C ALA A 96 -12.42 -4.90 4.66
N GLN A 97 -12.99 -3.77 4.22
CA GLN A 97 -14.12 -3.13 4.89
C GLN A 97 -15.35 -4.04 4.90
N GLY A 98 -15.71 -4.64 3.77
CA GLY A 98 -16.83 -5.59 3.67
C GLY A 98 -16.65 -6.83 4.56
N ASP A 99 -15.41 -7.24 4.79
CA ASP A 99 -15.05 -8.32 5.71
C ASP A 99 -14.98 -7.89 7.19
N GLY A 100 -15.20 -6.61 7.50
CA GLY A 100 -15.13 -6.08 8.87
C GLY A 100 -13.71 -5.99 9.45
N LEU A 101 -12.68 -5.89 8.60
CA LEU A 101 -11.26 -5.89 9.00
C LEU A 101 -10.69 -4.49 9.28
N LEU A 102 -11.44 -3.43 8.95
CA LEU A 102 -10.99 -2.05 9.06
C LEU A 102 -11.91 -1.26 10.01
N VAL A 103 -11.32 -0.31 10.74
CA VAL A 103 -12.06 0.60 11.62
C VAL A 103 -12.41 1.91 10.91
N PRO A 104 -13.52 2.56 11.27
CA PRO A 104 -13.84 3.89 10.75
C PRO A 104 -12.76 4.91 11.11
N ILE A 105 -12.51 5.85 10.20
CA ILE A 105 -11.57 6.96 10.42
C ILE A 105 -12.12 7.85 11.53
N ASN A 106 -11.33 8.05 12.59
CA ASN A 106 -11.61 9.05 13.60
C ASN A 106 -11.39 10.47 13.04
N ARG A 107 -12.44 11.04 12.43
CA ARG A 107 -12.39 12.38 11.81
C ARG A 107 -12.10 13.51 12.81
N ALA A 108 -12.46 13.34 14.09
CA ALA A 108 -12.11 14.31 15.12
C ALA A 108 -10.60 14.32 15.42
N GLY A 109 -9.96 13.15 15.36
CA GLY A 109 -8.51 13.00 15.50
C GLY A 109 -7.71 13.30 14.23
N ALA A 110 -8.38 13.42 13.08
CA ALA A 110 -7.77 13.67 11.78
C ALA A 110 -8.49 14.81 11.02
N PRO A 111 -8.43 16.06 11.53
CA PRO A 111 -9.19 17.18 10.97
C PRO A 111 -8.84 17.50 9.50
N ASN A 112 -7.61 17.21 9.08
CA ASN A 112 -7.16 17.39 7.69
C ASN A 112 -7.94 16.56 6.67
N VAL A 113 -8.63 15.50 7.11
CA VAL A 113 -9.53 14.71 6.25
C VAL A 113 -10.66 15.57 5.68
N ALA A 114 -11.07 16.64 6.38
CA ALA A 114 -12.09 17.56 5.89
C ALA A 114 -11.65 18.38 4.67
N ALA A 115 -10.33 18.52 4.43
CA ALA A 115 -9.79 19.23 3.27
C ALA A 115 -9.70 18.34 2.02
N LEU A 116 -9.90 17.02 2.15
CA LEU A 116 -9.80 16.08 1.03
C LEU A 116 -11.05 16.11 0.15
N PRO A 117 -10.92 15.85 -1.16
CA PRO A 117 -12.07 15.56 -2.02
C PRO A 117 -12.93 14.46 -1.41
N LYS A 118 -14.26 14.58 -1.52
CA LYS A 118 -15.19 13.58 -0.93
C LYS A 118 -14.91 12.16 -1.40
N GLN A 119 -14.45 12.00 -2.64
CA GLN A 119 -14.12 10.70 -3.22
C GLN A 119 -12.84 10.07 -2.65
N ALA A 120 -11.94 10.90 -2.09
CA ALA A 120 -10.66 10.48 -1.53
C ALA A 120 -10.76 10.09 -0.04
N ALA A 121 -11.88 10.36 0.63
CA ALA A 121 -12.08 10.02 2.04
C ALA A 121 -13.34 9.17 2.22
N ARG A 122 -13.16 7.84 2.32
CA ARG A 122 -14.23 6.88 2.61
C ARG A 122 -14.46 6.77 4.12
N GLU A 123 -15.27 5.81 4.54
CA GLU A 123 -15.55 5.55 5.96
C GLU A 123 -14.31 5.02 6.68
N THR A 124 -13.60 4.05 6.07
CA THR A 124 -12.48 3.31 6.68
C THR A 124 -11.14 3.53 5.97
N SER A 125 -11.10 4.30 4.89
CA SER A 125 -9.89 4.51 4.10
C SER A 125 -9.78 5.92 3.51
N ILE A 126 -8.54 6.35 3.31
CA ILE A 126 -8.16 7.62 2.68
C ILE A 126 -7.29 7.29 1.48
N ASP A 127 -7.59 7.87 0.33
CA ASP A 127 -6.74 7.83 -0.85
C ASP A 127 -5.58 8.80 -0.68
N VAL A 128 -4.35 8.31 -0.85
CA VAL A 128 -3.11 9.09 -0.73
C VAL A 128 -2.45 9.38 -2.08
N GLY A 129 -3.13 9.01 -3.17
CA GLY A 129 -2.65 9.21 -4.54
C GLY A 129 -3.46 8.38 -5.53
N TYR A 130 -3.21 8.62 -6.81
CA TYR A 130 -3.80 7.86 -7.91
C TYR A 130 -2.72 7.21 -8.75
N ILE A 131 -3.03 6.02 -9.25
CA ILE A 131 -2.22 5.34 -10.24
C ILE A 131 -2.93 5.41 -11.59
N ALA A 132 -2.22 5.88 -12.61
CA ALA A 132 -2.66 5.86 -13.99
C ALA A 132 -1.94 4.73 -14.72
N PHE A 133 -2.66 4.01 -15.58
CA PHE A 133 -2.07 3.03 -16.48
C PHE A 133 -1.90 3.65 -17.85
N GLY A 134 -0.70 3.54 -18.41
CA GLY A 134 -0.42 4.09 -19.72
C GLY A 134 0.73 3.40 -20.43
N LEU A 135 1.27 4.08 -21.43
CA LEU A 135 2.39 3.63 -22.24
C LEU A 135 3.60 4.50 -21.96
N ALA A 136 4.76 3.87 -21.76
CA ALA A 136 6.05 4.54 -21.72
C ALA A 136 6.88 4.05 -22.92
N TYR A 137 7.53 4.97 -23.62
CA TYR A 137 8.38 4.64 -24.75
C TYR A 137 9.65 5.49 -24.80
N ARG A 138 10.69 4.92 -25.39
CA ARG A 138 11.98 5.55 -25.66
C ARG A 138 11.94 6.21 -27.04
N LYS A 139 11.98 7.54 -27.07
CA LYS A 139 11.91 8.32 -28.33
C LYS A 139 13.06 8.03 -29.30
N ASP A 140 14.22 7.63 -28.77
CA ASP A 140 15.41 7.26 -29.54
C ASP A 140 15.39 5.81 -30.04
N LEU A 141 14.58 4.93 -29.44
CA LEU A 141 14.47 3.51 -29.84
C LEU A 141 13.19 3.19 -30.60
N SER A 142 12.13 3.99 -30.42
CA SER A 142 10.85 3.80 -31.10
C SER A 142 10.90 4.38 -32.52
N PRO A 143 10.49 3.62 -33.56
CA PRO A 143 10.48 4.08 -34.94
C PRO A 143 9.29 5.01 -35.27
N LEU A 144 8.42 5.25 -34.29
CA LEU A 144 7.28 6.15 -34.38
C LEU A 144 6.96 6.78 -33.02
N GLU A 145 6.23 7.88 -33.06
CA GLU A 145 5.63 8.48 -31.87
C GLU A 145 4.45 7.61 -31.39
N ILE A 146 4.44 7.24 -30.11
CA ILE A 146 3.36 6.45 -29.50
C ILE A 146 2.37 7.40 -28.82
N LYS A 147 1.12 7.43 -29.32
CA LYS A 147 0.02 8.29 -28.85
C LYS A 147 -1.16 7.51 -28.32
N ARG A 148 -1.34 6.29 -28.79
CA ARG A 148 -2.48 5.42 -28.44
C ARG A 148 -2.07 3.95 -28.44
N TYR A 149 -2.91 3.09 -27.87
CA TYR A 149 -2.61 1.67 -27.79
C TYR A 149 -2.50 1.03 -29.18
N GLU A 150 -3.30 1.47 -30.15
CA GLU A 150 -3.29 0.96 -31.52
C GLU A 150 -1.94 1.14 -32.21
N ASP A 151 -1.15 2.15 -31.82
CA ASP A 151 0.20 2.37 -32.38
C ASP A 151 1.14 1.20 -32.08
N LEU A 152 0.87 0.44 -31.00
CA LEU A 152 1.66 -0.75 -30.66
C LEU A 152 1.53 -1.87 -31.70
N LEU A 153 0.50 -1.84 -32.54
CA LEU A 153 0.28 -2.80 -33.63
C LEU A 153 1.05 -2.45 -34.91
N ASP A 154 1.72 -1.28 -34.96
CA ASP A 154 2.50 -0.89 -36.14
C ASP A 154 3.62 -1.91 -36.41
N PRO A 155 3.74 -2.45 -37.64
CA PRO A 155 4.72 -3.49 -37.96
C PRO A 155 6.18 -3.05 -37.77
N ARG A 156 6.46 -1.73 -37.72
CA ARG A 156 7.81 -1.21 -37.40
C ARG A 156 8.22 -1.51 -35.96
N LEU A 157 7.27 -1.81 -35.06
CA LEU A 157 7.54 -2.23 -33.68
C LEU A 157 7.75 -3.74 -33.53
N ARG A 158 7.95 -4.49 -34.62
CA ARG A 158 8.20 -5.94 -34.55
C ARG A 158 9.36 -6.26 -33.58
N GLY A 159 9.09 -7.03 -32.54
CA GLY A 159 10.05 -7.34 -31.48
C GLY A 159 10.56 -6.12 -30.69
N ARG A 160 9.73 -5.08 -30.49
CA ARG A 160 10.10 -3.85 -29.76
C ARG A 160 9.17 -3.52 -28.60
N VAL A 161 8.13 -4.31 -28.36
CA VAL A 161 7.14 -4.07 -27.30
C VAL A 161 7.40 -5.02 -26.14
N ALA A 162 7.50 -4.49 -24.92
CA ALA A 162 7.44 -5.32 -23.71
C ALA A 162 6.01 -5.33 -23.17
N SER A 163 5.39 -6.51 -23.13
CA SER A 163 4.02 -6.67 -22.62
C SER A 163 4.04 -7.12 -21.16
N PRO A 164 3.20 -6.58 -20.26
CA PRO A 164 3.06 -7.13 -18.93
C PRO A 164 2.50 -8.56 -18.97
N THR A 165 2.81 -9.34 -17.94
CA THR A 165 2.10 -10.60 -17.67
C THR A 165 0.74 -10.34 -17.05
N ALA A 166 -0.15 -11.35 -17.07
CA ALA A 166 -1.47 -11.26 -16.44
C ALA A 166 -1.42 -11.00 -14.92
N GLN A 167 -0.30 -11.30 -14.27
CA GLN A 167 -0.10 -11.05 -12.84
C GLN A 167 0.24 -9.58 -12.54
N TYR A 168 0.77 -8.84 -13.52
CA TYR A 168 1.14 -7.44 -13.37
C TYR A 168 -0.07 -6.62 -12.93
N SER A 169 0.07 -5.82 -11.86
CA SER A 169 -1.01 -5.00 -11.30
C SER A 169 -2.33 -5.76 -11.07
N SER A 170 -2.26 -7.03 -10.67
CA SER A 170 -3.43 -7.89 -10.48
C SER A 170 -4.32 -8.01 -11.73
N GLY A 171 -3.76 -7.84 -12.92
CA GLY A 171 -4.49 -7.95 -14.19
C GLY A 171 -5.28 -6.70 -14.59
N ARG A 172 -5.25 -5.61 -13.80
CA ARG A 172 -6.02 -4.39 -14.09
C ARG A 172 -5.66 -3.75 -15.43
N TRP A 173 -4.42 -3.89 -15.89
CA TRP A 173 -4.00 -3.41 -17.20
C TRP A 173 -4.75 -4.08 -18.36
N ILE A 174 -5.18 -5.34 -18.19
CA ILE A 174 -6.01 -6.07 -19.19
C ILE A 174 -7.40 -5.45 -19.24
N VAL A 175 -7.97 -5.11 -18.09
CA VAL A 175 -9.26 -4.42 -18.01
C VAL A 175 -9.19 -3.05 -18.67
N GLN A 176 -8.14 -2.28 -18.40
CA GLN A 176 -7.91 -1.00 -19.07
C GLN A 176 -7.79 -1.16 -20.60
N LEU A 177 -7.04 -2.16 -21.04
CA LEU A 177 -6.90 -2.46 -22.45
C LEU A 177 -8.24 -2.87 -23.08
N ALA A 178 -9.08 -3.61 -22.35
CA ALA A 178 -10.41 -3.99 -22.82
C ALA A 178 -11.28 -2.76 -23.02
N VAL A 179 -11.37 -1.88 -22.01
CA VAL A 179 -12.13 -0.62 -22.09
C VAL A 179 -11.69 0.21 -23.29
N ASN A 180 -10.37 0.33 -23.51
CA ASN A 180 -9.82 1.09 -24.65
C ASN A 180 -10.16 0.46 -26.01
N ASN A 181 -10.45 -0.84 -26.05
CA ASN A 181 -10.80 -1.58 -27.26
C ASN A 181 -12.31 -1.89 -27.37
N GLY A 182 -13.16 -1.13 -26.67
CA GLY A 182 -14.63 -1.26 -26.76
C GLY A 182 -15.23 -2.35 -25.86
N GLY A 183 -14.43 -2.90 -24.94
CA GLY A 183 -14.87 -3.82 -23.89
C GLY A 183 -15.30 -3.11 -22.61
N SER A 184 -15.29 -3.85 -21.51
CA SER A 184 -15.61 -3.32 -20.17
C SER A 184 -14.97 -4.17 -19.08
N GLU A 185 -15.14 -3.78 -17.81
CA GLU A 185 -14.75 -4.58 -16.64
C GLU A 185 -15.40 -5.98 -16.62
N LYS A 186 -16.56 -6.14 -17.27
CA LYS A 186 -17.29 -7.41 -17.37
C LYS A 186 -17.10 -8.12 -18.71
N ASN A 187 -16.45 -7.47 -19.68
CA ASN A 187 -16.17 -8.01 -21.00
C ASN A 187 -14.74 -7.68 -21.40
N VAL A 188 -13.81 -8.57 -21.04
CA VAL A 188 -12.37 -8.39 -21.30
C VAL A 188 -11.90 -8.98 -22.63
N GLU A 189 -12.79 -9.61 -23.41
CA GLU A 189 -12.44 -10.24 -24.70
C GLU A 189 -11.72 -9.29 -25.67
N PRO A 190 -12.12 -8.00 -25.80
CA PRO A 190 -11.42 -7.08 -26.70
C PRO A 190 -9.94 -6.87 -26.36
N ALA A 191 -9.55 -7.01 -25.08
CA ALA A 191 -8.13 -6.96 -24.70
C ALA A 191 -7.36 -8.16 -25.25
N PHE A 192 -7.93 -9.37 -25.17
CA PHE A 192 -7.28 -10.58 -25.67
C PHE A 192 -7.15 -10.57 -27.19
N GLU A 193 -8.17 -10.07 -27.89
CA GLU A 193 -8.12 -9.86 -29.34
C GLU A 193 -7.03 -8.86 -29.74
N PHE A 194 -6.91 -7.75 -29.00
CA PHE A 194 -5.80 -6.81 -29.19
C PHE A 194 -4.44 -7.49 -28.96
N LEU A 195 -4.29 -8.25 -27.87
CA LEU A 195 -3.04 -8.93 -27.51
C LEU A 195 -2.65 -10.00 -28.54
N ARG A 196 -3.63 -10.70 -29.15
CA ARG A 196 -3.37 -11.62 -30.26
C ARG A 196 -2.73 -10.91 -31.45
N LYS A 197 -3.23 -9.73 -31.81
CA LYS A 197 -2.67 -8.90 -32.89
C LYS A 197 -1.30 -8.32 -32.52
N LEU A 198 -1.09 -8.00 -31.25
CA LEU A 198 0.17 -7.45 -30.74
C LEU A 198 1.31 -8.48 -30.73
N LYS A 199 1.00 -9.78 -30.64
CA LYS A 199 1.98 -10.86 -30.47
C LYS A 199 3.26 -10.75 -31.34
N PRO A 200 3.21 -10.41 -32.64
CA PRO A 200 4.42 -10.27 -33.46
C PRO A 200 5.35 -9.12 -33.03
N ASN A 201 4.83 -8.13 -32.33
CA ASN A 201 5.55 -6.96 -31.87
C ASN A 201 6.15 -7.14 -30.46
N ILE A 202 5.74 -8.20 -29.75
CA ILE A 202 6.24 -8.49 -28.39
C ILE A 202 7.68 -9.00 -28.46
N ALA A 203 8.59 -8.31 -27.77
CA ALA A 203 9.97 -8.72 -27.54
C ALA A 203 10.09 -9.62 -26.30
N THR A 204 9.40 -9.23 -25.23
CA THR A 204 9.55 -9.82 -23.89
C THR A 204 8.30 -9.62 -23.03
N PHE A 205 8.21 -10.36 -21.93
CA PHE A 205 7.11 -10.24 -20.96
C PHE A 205 7.61 -9.71 -19.62
N VAL A 206 7.01 -8.63 -19.13
CA VAL A 206 7.36 -8.02 -17.85
C VAL A 206 6.63 -8.70 -16.69
N VAL A 207 7.41 -9.13 -15.70
CA VAL A 207 6.94 -9.68 -14.43
C VAL A 207 7.31 -8.71 -13.30
N GLY A 208 6.45 -8.58 -12.29
CA GLY A 208 6.76 -7.79 -11.09
C GLY A 208 6.45 -6.30 -11.23
N THR A 209 7.18 -5.43 -10.54
CA THR A 209 6.84 -4.01 -10.37
C THR A 209 7.68 -3.03 -11.19
N ASP A 210 8.63 -3.51 -11.99
CA ASP A 210 9.64 -2.65 -12.62
C ASP A 210 9.73 -2.83 -14.15
N PRO A 211 8.73 -2.36 -14.91
CA PRO A 211 8.79 -2.34 -16.37
C PRO A 211 9.81 -1.34 -16.92
N ILE A 212 10.41 -0.49 -16.07
CA ILE A 212 11.32 0.55 -16.53
C ILE A 212 12.66 -0.08 -16.96
N LYS A 213 13.08 -1.18 -16.31
CA LYS A 213 14.33 -1.88 -16.64
C LYS A 213 14.45 -2.32 -18.09
N VAL A 214 13.37 -2.82 -18.71
CA VAL A 214 13.41 -3.26 -20.12
C VAL A 214 13.54 -2.08 -21.09
N LEU A 215 13.09 -0.88 -20.70
CA LEU A 215 13.30 0.36 -21.45
C LEU A 215 14.71 0.94 -21.22
N GLN A 216 15.26 0.77 -20.02
CA GLN A 216 16.61 1.21 -19.68
C GLN A 216 17.68 0.39 -20.41
N SER A 217 17.51 -0.94 -20.44
CA SER A 217 18.41 -1.85 -21.16
C SER A 217 18.31 -1.72 -22.68
N GLY A 218 17.19 -1.18 -23.19
CA GLY A 218 16.89 -1.13 -24.62
C GLY A 218 16.38 -2.46 -25.20
N GLU A 219 16.08 -3.44 -24.36
CA GLU A 219 15.46 -4.72 -24.77
C GLU A 219 14.10 -4.48 -25.46
N ALA A 220 13.35 -3.48 -25.01
CA ALA A 220 12.15 -2.99 -25.67
C ALA A 220 12.17 -1.46 -25.82
N ALA A 221 11.50 -0.97 -26.86
CA ALA A 221 11.33 0.46 -27.10
C ALA A 221 10.09 1.04 -26.41
N VAL A 222 9.09 0.21 -26.11
CA VAL A 222 7.81 0.62 -25.53
C VAL A 222 7.28 -0.45 -24.57
N THR A 223 6.64 -0.03 -23.49
CA THR A 223 5.97 -0.92 -22.54
C THR A 223 4.77 -0.24 -21.89
N TYR A 224 3.91 -1.06 -21.27
CA TYR A 224 2.84 -0.58 -20.41
C TYR A 224 3.44 -0.23 -19.05
N LEU A 225 3.08 0.93 -18.51
CA LEU A 225 3.62 1.43 -17.25
C LEU A 225 2.49 1.92 -16.34
N ILE A 226 2.72 1.77 -15.03
CA ILE A 226 1.95 2.48 -14.01
C ILE A 226 2.65 3.80 -13.72
N PHE A 227 1.93 4.89 -13.90
CA PHE A 227 2.33 6.22 -13.47
C PHE A 227 1.65 6.50 -12.13
N SER A 228 2.41 6.95 -11.15
CA SER A 228 1.86 7.46 -9.89
C SER A 228 1.99 8.97 -9.90
N GLU A 229 0.89 9.68 -9.73
CA GLU A 229 0.90 11.08 -9.31
C GLU A 229 0.60 11.10 -7.81
N VAL A 230 1.51 11.70 -7.05
CA VAL A 230 1.33 12.01 -5.61
C VAL A 230 0.94 13.46 -5.49
#